data_AF-A0AAD4G7Y5-F1
#
_entry.id   AF-A0AAD4G7Y5-F1
#
_cell.length_a   1.000
_cell.length_b   1.000
_cell.length_c   1.000
_cell.angle_alpha   90.00
_cell.angle_beta   90.00
_cell.angle_gamma   90.00
#
_symmetry.space_group_name_H-M   'P 1'
#
loop_
_entity.id
_entity.type
_entity.pdbx_description
1 polymer ?
#
loop_
_entity_poly.entity_id
_entity_poly.type
_entity_poly.pdbx_seq_one_letter_code
_entity_poly.pdbx_strand_id
1 'polypeptide(L)'
;MAPNLTSGTFRVVSLIDDSNPPVGINFIRPTVQSVYLNARVTTWAVEQEGDNTYRLSVGGYPYTGVAVNSVIASLHPEQDMEWIATYRERQDAYTISPIKNAIVGWTVANDDPNSKITLRPIISGRSLPPHFVPTQLFRFEAVDE
;
A
#
# COMPACT_ATOMS: atom_id res chain seq x y z
N MET A 1 -6.87 -20.28 5.96
CA MET A 1 -5.59 -19.57 6.12
C MET A 1 -5.57 -18.51 5.04
N ALA A 2 -5.45 -17.24 5.41
CA ALA A 2 -5.40 -16.17 4.41
C ALA A 2 -4.15 -16.35 3.52
N PRO A 3 -4.22 -16.06 2.21
CA PRO A 3 -3.04 -16.04 1.36
C PRO A 3 -2.10 -14.91 1.80
N ASN A 4 -0.99 -15.29 2.41
CA ASN A 4 0.13 -14.39 2.64
C ASN A 4 0.68 -13.99 1.26
N LEU A 5 1.01 -12.71 1.08
CA LEU A 5 1.75 -12.27 -0.09
C LEU A 5 3.11 -12.96 -0.11
N THR A 6 3.51 -13.47 -1.27
CA THR A 6 4.86 -13.98 -1.50
C THR A 6 5.81 -12.82 -1.78
N SER A 7 7.10 -12.97 -1.47
CA SER A 7 8.11 -12.05 -1.96
C SER A 7 8.11 -12.02 -3.49
N GLY A 8 8.30 -10.84 -4.09
CA GLY A 8 8.29 -10.68 -5.53
C GLY A 8 7.99 -9.26 -5.98
N THR A 9 7.73 -9.12 -7.27
CA THR A 9 7.43 -7.84 -7.91
C THR A 9 5.95 -7.76 -8.24
N PHE A 10 5.32 -6.66 -7.82
CA PHE A 10 3.88 -6.46 -7.94
C PHE A 10 3.54 -5.08 -8.48
N ARG A 11 2.41 -5.00 -9.16
CA ARG A 11 1.67 -3.76 -9.36
C ARG A 11 0.61 -3.68 -8.27
N VAL A 12 0.71 -2.66 -7.43
CA VAL A 12 -0.27 -2.41 -6.38
C VAL A 12 -1.37 -1.53 -6.97
N VAL A 13 -2.63 -1.95 -6.89
CA VAL A 13 -3.79 -1.19 -7.38
C VAL A 13 -4.76 -0.91 -6.24
N SER A 14 -5.38 0.26 -6.22
CA SER A 14 -6.43 0.60 -5.26
C SER A 14 -7.80 0.16 -5.78
N LEU A 15 -8.67 -0.32 -4.90
CA LEU A 15 -10.07 -0.63 -5.24
C LEU A 15 -11.01 0.56 -5.04
N ILE A 16 -10.52 1.80 -5.03
CA ILE A 16 -11.36 2.99 -4.82
C ILE A 16 -12.52 3.08 -5.83
N ASP A 17 -12.27 2.67 -7.06
CA ASP A 17 -13.23 2.63 -8.17
C ASP A 17 -12.93 1.42 -9.09
N ASP A 18 -13.77 1.23 -10.11
CA ASP A 18 -13.67 0.11 -11.05
C ASP A 18 -12.45 0.20 -12.00
N SER A 19 -11.75 1.34 -12.06
CA SER A 19 -10.56 1.51 -12.90
C SER A 19 -9.31 0.88 -12.28
N ASN A 20 -9.36 0.53 -10.99
CA ASN A 20 -8.25 -0.02 -10.21
C ASN A 20 -6.95 0.78 -10.39
N PRO A 21 -6.93 2.07 -9.99
CA PRO A 21 -5.81 2.95 -10.28
C PRO A 21 -4.53 2.42 -9.59
N PRO A 22 -3.39 2.36 -10.32
CA PRO A 22 -2.16 1.88 -9.74
C PRO A 22 -1.60 2.86 -8.71
N VAL A 23 -0.99 2.31 -7.69
CA VAL A 23 -0.34 3.02 -6.60
C VAL A 23 1.16 3.07 -6.87
N GLY A 24 1.79 4.21 -6.66
CA GLY A 24 3.23 4.32 -6.87
C GLY A 24 3.77 5.73 -6.64
N ILE A 25 4.86 6.05 -7.32
CA ILE A 25 5.52 7.36 -7.20
C ILE A 25 5.69 8.05 -8.56
N ASN A 26 5.76 9.37 -8.53
CA ASN A 26 6.12 10.19 -9.67
C ASN A 26 7.58 10.63 -9.52
N PHE A 27 8.47 10.10 -10.36
CA PHE A 27 9.91 10.36 -10.22
C PHE A 27 10.25 11.82 -10.54
N ILE A 28 10.52 12.61 -9.49
CA ILE A 28 10.84 14.06 -9.58
C ILE A 28 12.18 14.43 -8.93
N ARG A 29 13.20 13.55 -9.02
CA ARG A 29 14.56 13.73 -8.43
C ARG A 29 14.75 14.03 -6.90
N PRO A 30 13.80 13.93 -5.95
CA PRO A 30 14.07 14.14 -4.53
C PRO A 30 14.48 12.81 -3.88
N THR A 31 15.06 12.91 -2.68
CA THR A 31 15.40 11.73 -1.86
C THR A 31 14.18 11.10 -1.18
N VAL A 32 13.05 11.81 -1.16
CA VAL A 32 11.76 11.35 -0.61
C VAL A 32 10.63 11.68 -1.58
N GLN A 33 9.73 10.73 -1.80
CA GLN A 33 8.56 10.85 -2.66
C GLN A 33 7.30 10.50 -1.90
N SER A 34 6.22 11.26 -2.09
CA SER A 34 4.91 10.78 -1.66
C SER A 34 4.41 9.70 -2.61
N VAL A 35 3.59 8.79 -2.08
CA VAL A 35 2.91 7.75 -2.85
C VAL A 35 1.54 8.25 -3.29
N TYR A 36 1.17 8.00 -4.55
CA TYR A 36 -0.04 8.50 -5.20
C TYR A 36 -0.75 7.40 -5.99
N LEU A 37 -2.03 7.64 -6.28
CA LEU A 37 -2.75 6.99 -7.37
C LEU A 37 -2.24 7.45 -8.75
N ASN A 38 -2.42 6.62 -9.76
CA ASN A 38 -2.06 6.84 -11.16
C ASN A 38 -0.63 7.36 -11.35
N ALA A 39 0.27 6.92 -10.48
CA ALA A 39 1.66 7.30 -10.55
C ALA A 39 2.35 6.70 -11.79
N ARG A 40 3.45 7.32 -12.24
CA ARG A 40 4.20 6.82 -13.41
C ARG A 40 5.01 5.56 -13.11
N VAL A 41 5.50 5.42 -11.88
CA VAL A 41 6.30 4.28 -11.46
C VAL A 41 5.51 3.48 -10.44
N THR A 42 5.02 2.31 -10.87
CA THR A 42 3.99 1.53 -10.15
C THR A 42 4.42 0.12 -9.83
N THR A 43 5.69 -0.21 -10.11
CA THR A 43 6.28 -1.52 -9.82
C THR A 43 6.86 -1.49 -8.42
N TRP A 44 6.29 -2.32 -7.56
CA TRP A 44 6.68 -2.50 -6.17
C TRP A 44 7.43 -3.80 -6.01
N ALA A 45 8.54 -3.78 -5.28
CA ALA A 45 9.11 -5.01 -4.74
C ALA A 45 8.58 -5.21 -3.32
N VAL A 46 8.09 -6.42 -3.06
CA VAL A 46 7.57 -6.85 -1.76
C VAL A 46 8.52 -7.93 -1.25
N GLU A 47 9.10 -7.71 -0.08
CA GLU A 47 9.96 -8.68 0.60
C GLU A 47 9.28 -9.12 1.89
N GLN A 48 9.01 -10.42 2.00
CA GLN A 48 8.41 -11.03 3.19
C GLN A 48 9.48 -11.25 4.26
N GLU A 49 9.32 -10.62 5.43
CA GLU A 49 10.21 -10.77 6.59
C GLU A 49 9.61 -11.65 7.70
N GLY A 50 8.31 -11.95 7.63
CA GLY A 50 7.60 -12.81 8.58
C GLY A 50 6.23 -13.26 8.06
N ASP A 51 5.38 -13.80 8.93
CA ASP A 51 4.10 -14.41 8.51
C ASP A 51 3.18 -13.45 7.74
N ASN A 52 3.13 -12.16 8.10
CA ASN A 52 2.34 -11.13 7.42
C ASN A 52 3.07 -9.78 7.38
N THR A 53 4.40 -9.80 7.55
CA THR A 53 5.22 -8.61 7.66
C THR A 53 6.06 -8.46 6.40
N TYR A 54 6.07 -7.25 5.85
CA TYR A 54 6.65 -6.94 4.56
C TYR A 54 7.47 -5.67 4.59
N ARG A 55 8.59 -5.68 3.87
CA ARG A 55 9.21 -4.45 3.37
C ARG A 55 8.76 -4.18 1.96
N LEU A 56 8.48 -2.90 1.70
CA LEU A 56 7.96 -2.43 0.43
C LEU A 56 8.96 -1.43 -0.14
N SER A 57 9.25 -1.56 -1.44
CA SER A 57 10.07 -0.59 -2.18
C SER A 57 9.45 -0.32 -3.54
N VAL A 58 9.70 0.87 -4.10
CA VAL A 58 9.08 1.29 -5.36
C VAL A 58 10.01 2.20 -6.15
N GLY A 59 10.14 1.94 -7.45
CA GLY A 59 10.80 2.87 -8.37
C GLY A 59 12.23 3.29 -8.00
N GLY A 60 13.02 2.35 -7.46
CA GLY A 60 14.39 2.59 -7.02
C GLY A 60 14.54 3.25 -5.65
N TYR A 61 13.43 3.48 -4.93
CA TYR A 61 13.44 3.91 -3.54
C TYR A 61 13.34 2.66 -2.64
N PRO A 62 14.43 2.28 -1.94
CA PRO A 62 14.49 1.01 -1.21
C PRO A 62 13.65 0.98 0.07
N TYR A 63 13.23 2.15 0.57
CA TYR A 63 12.52 2.26 1.84
C TYR A 63 11.12 2.86 1.65
N THR A 64 10.14 2.34 2.39
CA THR A 64 8.78 2.89 2.42
C THR A 64 8.37 3.20 3.84
N GLY A 65 7.87 4.41 4.07
CA GLY A 65 7.57 4.92 5.40
C GLY A 65 6.41 5.89 5.41
N VAL A 66 6.38 6.73 6.45
CA VAL A 66 5.32 7.71 6.67
C VAL A 66 5.93 9.07 7.02
N ALA A 67 5.48 10.13 6.34
CA ALA A 67 5.79 11.52 6.70
C ALA A 67 4.52 12.37 6.68
N VAL A 68 4.24 13.08 7.78
CA VAL A 68 3.08 13.98 7.92
C VAL A 68 1.78 13.28 7.46
N ASN A 69 1.56 12.05 7.94
CA ASN A 69 0.43 11.16 7.59
C ASN A 69 0.34 10.71 6.13
N SER A 70 1.33 11.01 5.28
CA SER A 70 1.42 10.49 3.91
C SER A 70 2.34 9.29 3.85
N VAL A 71 1.98 8.29 3.07
CA VAL A 71 2.89 7.20 2.72
C VAL A 71 3.95 7.76 1.79
N ILE A 72 5.22 7.44 2.07
CA ILE A 72 6.37 7.92 1.31
C ILE A 72 7.27 6.77 0.88
N ALA A 73 7.94 6.94 -0.25
CA ALA A 73 9.11 6.18 -0.65
C ALA A 73 10.37 7.03 -0.41
N SER A 74 11.45 6.41 0.05
CA SER A 74 12.65 7.12 0.52
C SER A 74 13.96 6.41 0.16
N LEU A 75 15.01 7.21 0.00
CA LEU A 75 16.40 6.76 -0.04
C LEU A 75 17.05 6.72 1.36
N HIS A 76 16.35 7.19 2.38
CA HIS A 76 16.87 7.33 3.74
C HIS A 76 16.43 6.15 4.63
N PRO A 77 17.36 5.34 5.16
CA PRO A 77 17.03 4.11 5.90
C PRO A 77 16.27 4.39 7.21
N GLU A 78 16.46 5.55 7.83
CA GLU A 78 15.74 5.93 9.06
C GLU A 78 14.24 6.16 8.85
N GLN A 79 13.80 6.25 7.59
CA GLN A 79 12.39 6.38 7.23
C GLN A 79 11.74 5.03 6.92
N ASP A 80 12.49 3.94 6.90
CA ASP A 80 11.97 2.62 6.57
C ASP A 80 11.01 2.09 7.64
N MET A 81 9.97 1.40 7.19
CA MET A 81 8.96 0.79 8.04
C MET A 81 8.58 -0.58 7.52
N GLU A 82 8.32 -1.48 8.46
CA GLU A 82 7.69 -2.76 8.20
C GLU A 82 6.16 -2.59 8.14
N TRP A 83 5.57 -3.28 7.18
CA TRP A 83 4.14 -3.20 6.87
C TRP A 83 3.46 -4.55 7.10
N ILE A 84 2.24 -4.51 7.65
CA ILE A 84 1.34 -5.65 7.71
C ILE A 84 0.36 -5.54 6.54
N ALA A 85 0.32 -6.55 5.67
CA ALA A 85 -0.71 -6.68 4.65
C ALA A 85 -1.72 -7.75 5.08
N THR A 86 -2.93 -7.34 5.45
CA THR A 86 -3.98 -8.28 5.89
C THR A 86 -4.98 -8.52 4.78
N TYR A 87 -5.08 -9.77 4.31
CA TYR A 87 -6.05 -10.17 3.30
C TYR A 87 -7.49 -10.13 3.82
N ARG A 88 -8.39 -9.64 2.98
CA ARG A 88 -9.82 -9.43 3.24
C ARG A 88 -10.63 -10.28 2.26
N GLU A 89 -10.89 -11.52 2.66
CA GLU A 89 -11.49 -12.57 1.81
C GLU A 89 -12.74 -12.12 1.04
N ARG A 90 -13.64 -11.36 1.69
CA ARG A 90 -14.88 -10.89 1.07
C ARG A 90 -14.66 -9.98 -0.14
N GLN A 91 -13.55 -9.25 -0.15
CA GLN A 91 -13.26 -8.20 -1.14
C GLN A 91 -12.06 -8.55 -2.02
N ASP A 92 -11.44 -9.72 -1.77
CA ASP A 92 -10.26 -10.21 -2.49
C ASP A 92 -9.17 -9.13 -2.60
N ALA A 93 -8.79 -8.57 -1.45
CA ALA A 93 -7.90 -7.42 -1.36
C ALA A 93 -7.22 -7.36 0.00
N TYR A 94 -6.25 -6.47 0.13
CA TYR A 94 -5.46 -6.25 1.33
C TYR A 94 -5.73 -4.87 1.92
N THR A 95 -5.78 -4.80 3.24
CA THR A 95 -5.50 -3.55 3.97
C THR A 95 -4.03 -3.55 4.37
N ILE A 96 -3.34 -2.43 4.20
CA ILE A 96 -1.90 -2.30 4.50
C ILE A 96 -1.73 -1.35 5.69
N SER A 97 -1.06 -1.77 6.76
CA SER A 97 -0.86 -0.97 7.98
C SER A 97 0.60 -1.02 8.46
N PRO A 98 1.11 0.00 9.16
CA PRO A 98 2.41 -0.10 9.81
C PRO A 98 2.39 -1.18 10.91
N ILE A 99 3.46 -1.96 11.04
CA ILE A 99 3.54 -3.01 12.08
C ILE A 99 3.32 -2.47 13.50
N LYS A 100 3.84 -1.26 13.76
CA LYS A 100 3.73 -0.58 15.07
C LYS A 100 2.35 0.01 15.35
N ASN A 101 1.47 0.08 14.34
CA ASN A 101 0.16 0.70 14.47
C ASN A 101 -0.86 0.08 13.49
N ALA A 102 -1.33 -1.13 13.81
CA ALA A 102 -2.25 -1.87 12.96
C ALA A 102 -3.68 -1.28 12.87
N ILE A 103 -4.01 -0.24 13.66
CA ILE A 103 -5.34 0.40 13.62
C ILE A 103 -5.46 1.45 12.51
N VAL A 104 -4.34 1.93 11.96
CA VAL A 104 -4.31 2.83 10.80
C VAL A 104 -3.79 2.09 9.58
N GLY A 105 -4.30 2.43 8.40
CA GLY A 105 -3.88 1.80 7.16
C GLY A 105 -3.78 2.78 6.01
N TRP A 106 -3.12 2.34 4.95
CA TRP A 106 -3.09 3.02 3.66
C TRP A 106 -4.52 3.37 3.25
N THR A 107 -4.72 4.62 2.89
CA THR A 107 -6.02 5.18 2.56
C THR A 107 -5.83 6.20 1.45
N VAL A 108 -6.54 6.02 0.34
CA VAL A 108 -6.63 7.07 -0.68
C VAL A 108 -7.29 8.30 -0.06
N ALA A 109 -6.57 9.43 -0.06
CA ALA A 109 -6.99 10.62 0.68
C ALA A 109 -8.33 11.21 0.21
N ASN A 110 -8.53 11.29 -1.12
CA ASN A 110 -9.72 11.83 -1.77
C ASN A 110 -10.00 11.03 -3.06
N ASP A 111 -11.19 11.20 -3.64
CA ASP A 111 -11.61 10.59 -4.92
C ASP A 111 -10.99 11.29 -6.16
N ASP A 112 -9.75 11.81 -6.02
CA ASP A 112 -9.00 12.43 -7.11
C ASP A 112 -8.13 11.37 -7.80
N PRO A 113 -8.07 11.35 -9.15
CA PRO A 113 -7.27 10.38 -9.90
C PRO A 113 -5.79 10.33 -9.51
N ASN A 114 -5.23 11.42 -8.99
CA ASN A 114 -3.83 11.51 -8.54
C ASN A 114 -3.74 11.69 -7.02
N SER A 115 -4.73 11.21 -6.28
CA SER A 115 -4.77 11.35 -4.83
C SER A 115 -3.58 10.68 -4.15
N LYS A 116 -3.08 11.32 -3.08
CA LYS A 116 -2.06 10.75 -2.20
C LYS A 116 -2.60 9.54 -1.45
N ILE A 117 -1.69 8.62 -1.13
CA ILE A 117 -1.92 7.59 -0.12
C ILE A 117 -1.51 8.14 1.24
N THR A 118 -2.44 8.08 2.18
CA THR A 118 -2.29 8.57 3.56
C THR A 118 -2.55 7.46 4.56
N LEU A 119 -2.20 7.69 5.83
CA LEU A 119 -2.63 6.83 6.92
C LEU A 119 -3.90 7.38 7.57
N ARG A 120 -4.94 6.56 7.61
CA ARG A 120 -6.19 6.82 8.35
C ARG A 120 -6.60 5.58 9.14
N PRO A 121 -7.39 5.74 10.21
CA PRO A 121 -7.99 4.59 10.90
C PRO A 121 -8.68 3.65 9.92
N ILE A 122 -8.46 2.35 10.05
CA ILE A 122 -9.12 1.34 9.21
C ILE A 122 -10.61 1.31 9.57
N ILE A 123 -11.47 1.53 8.58
CA ILE A 123 -12.92 1.58 8.72
C ILE A 123 -13.51 0.28 8.17
N SER A 124 -14.34 -0.37 8.98
CA SER A 124 -15.11 -1.55 8.57
C SER A 124 -16.57 -1.44 9.00
N GLY A 125 -17.45 -1.98 8.18
CA GLY A 125 -18.87 -2.13 8.46
C GLY A 125 -19.12 -3.27 9.45
N ARG A 126 -20.24 -3.18 10.17
CA ARG A 126 -20.70 -4.20 11.11
C ARG A 126 -21.35 -5.37 10.36
N SER A 127 -20.54 -6.18 9.70
CA SER A 127 -20.97 -7.44 9.04
C SER A 127 -20.01 -8.58 9.38
N LEU A 128 -20.44 -9.83 9.16
CA LEU A 128 -19.59 -11.01 9.27
C LEU A 128 -19.58 -11.76 7.92
N PRO A 129 -18.45 -11.79 7.18
CA PRO A 129 -17.19 -11.09 7.47
C PRO A 129 -17.32 -9.55 7.33
N PRO A 130 -16.44 -8.77 7.99
CA PRO A 130 -16.44 -7.32 7.91
C PRO A 130 -16.27 -6.82 6.47
N HIS A 131 -16.90 -5.69 6.17
CA HIS A 131 -16.77 -5.02 4.87
C HIS A 131 -15.96 -3.74 5.04
N PHE A 132 -14.81 -3.63 4.38
CA PHE A 132 -13.93 -2.47 4.48
C PHE A 132 -14.27 -1.43 3.41
N VAL A 133 -13.92 -0.17 3.64
CA VAL A 133 -14.15 0.89 2.66
C VAL A 133 -13.19 0.73 1.46
N PRO A 134 -13.66 0.96 0.22
CA PRO A 134 -12.84 0.73 -0.98
C PRO A 134 -11.54 1.56 -1.02
N THR A 135 -11.56 2.77 -0.45
CA THR A 135 -10.38 3.65 -0.31
C THR A 135 -9.24 3.07 0.52
N GLN A 136 -9.47 1.97 1.25
CA GLN A 136 -8.50 1.30 2.11
C GLN A 136 -8.14 -0.12 1.63
N LEU A 137 -8.59 -0.48 0.42
CA LEU A 137 -8.38 -1.79 -0.16
C LEU A 137 -7.45 -1.71 -1.36
N PHE A 138 -6.48 -2.61 -1.36
CA PHE A 138 -5.45 -2.69 -2.38
C PHE A 138 -5.26 -4.13 -2.84
N ARG A 139 -5.02 -4.34 -4.13
CA ARG A 139 -4.61 -5.64 -4.68
C ARG A 139 -3.15 -5.59 -5.11
N PHE A 140 -2.49 -6.72 -4.97
CA PHE A 140 -1.13 -6.95 -5.45
C PHE A 140 -1.23 -7.85 -6.67
N GLU A 141 -1.07 -7.27 -7.85
CA GLU A 141 -1.05 -7.97 -9.13
C GLU A 141 0.40 -8.38 -9.41
N ALA A 142 0.70 -9.67 -9.50
CA ALA A 142 2.05 -10.11 -9.86
C ALA A 142 2.44 -9.54 -11.23
N VAL A 143 3.66 -9.02 -11.35
CA VAL A 143 4.22 -8.62 -12.64
C VAL A 143 5.09 -9.77 -13.11
N ASP A 144 4.64 -10.49 -14.14
CA ASP A 144 5.47 -11.50 -14.78
C ASP A 144 6.71 -10.83 -15.42
N GLU A 145 7.89 -11.42 -15.19
CA GLU A 145 9.13 -11.08 -15.92
C GLU A 145 9.13 -11.65 -17.34
#